data_AF-A2C256-F1
#
_entry.id   AF-A2C256-F1
#
_cell.length_a   1.000
_cell.length_b   1.000
_cell.length_c   1.000
_cell.angle_alpha   90.00
_cell.angle_beta   90.00
_cell.angle_gamma   90.00
#
_symmetry.space_group_name_H-M   'P 1'
#
loop_
_entity.id
_entity.type
_entity.pdbx_description
1 polymer ?
#
loop_
_entity_poly.entity_id
_entity_poly.type
_entity_poly.pdbx_seq_one_letter_code
_entity_poly.pdbx_strand_id
1 'polypeptide(L)'
;MKSELIWSKALETSRKAIDCAAVIPLETYKYKSIKKCFDFELRFLKTTFPKNLIEYGPKANPFIPWDRRLEVQAVNDNYTLILNKYPVQLGHLLLISNYWKPQNSWLSIEDFEAISKVDNDTTGLWFFNSSKDAGASQPHRHFQLLRRNTYENICPRYDWFCSLLNNSEGFNSDIKQCISIKPRKNKLDIDAHDLFNSYKSMMIEMDLGNINNDDKPLKPYNLLITEKWISLIIRSKDRAHGFGINALGFAGYFLGTKRSDIEMLIKFGPESILKDVI
;
A
#
# COMPACT_ATOMS: atom_id res chain seq x y z
N MET A 1 13.73 -15.45 14.53
CA MET A 1 12.31 -15.43 14.11
C MET A 1 11.67 -14.22 14.77
N LYS A 2 10.83 -13.47 14.05
CA LYS A 2 10.12 -12.31 14.62
C LYS A 2 9.08 -12.79 15.64
N SER A 3 8.76 -11.96 16.63
CA SER A 3 7.85 -12.31 17.73
C SER A 3 6.38 -12.38 17.30
N GLU A 4 5.99 -11.67 16.23
CA GLU A 4 4.64 -11.68 15.65
C GLU A 4 3.52 -11.37 16.68
N LEU A 5 3.84 -10.56 17.71
CA LEU A 5 2.89 -10.15 18.74
C LEU A 5 1.86 -9.16 18.17
N ILE A 6 2.31 -8.22 17.32
CA ILE A 6 1.45 -7.26 16.61
C ILE A 6 0.48 -8.01 15.72
N TRP A 7 0.95 -9.01 14.96
CA TRP A 7 0.09 -9.79 14.09
C TRP A 7 -0.96 -10.58 14.88
N SER A 8 -0.55 -11.25 15.95
CA SER A 8 -1.46 -11.99 16.83
C SER A 8 -2.53 -11.07 17.41
N LYS A 9 -2.12 -9.89 17.91
CA LYS A 9 -3.02 -8.86 18.42
C LYS A 9 -3.94 -8.31 17.33
N ALA A 10 -3.44 -8.06 16.13
CA ALA A 10 -4.25 -7.58 15.00
C ALA A 10 -5.36 -8.58 14.61
N LEU A 11 -5.07 -9.88 14.64
CA LEU A 11 -6.08 -10.92 14.41
C LEU A 11 -7.11 -11.00 15.53
N GLU A 12 -6.67 -10.91 16.79
CA GLU A 12 -7.58 -10.88 17.95
C GLU A 12 -8.49 -9.66 17.91
N THR A 13 -7.92 -8.46 17.72
CA THR A 13 -8.66 -7.22 17.55
C THR A 13 -9.60 -7.31 16.34
N SER A 14 -9.18 -7.94 15.23
CA SER A 14 -10.05 -8.11 14.06
C SER A 14 -11.31 -8.89 14.41
N ARG A 15 -11.20 -10.00 15.16
CA ARG A 15 -12.37 -10.80 15.58
C ARG A 15 -13.31 -9.97 16.46
N LYS A 16 -12.78 -9.33 17.50
CA LYS A 16 -13.56 -8.46 18.41
C LYS A 16 -14.23 -7.29 17.67
N ALA A 17 -13.51 -6.69 16.72
CA ALA A 17 -14.00 -5.57 15.93
C ALA A 17 -15.08 -5.98 14.92
N ILE A 18 -15.05 -7.23 14.43
CA ILE A 18 -16.13 -7.79 13.60
C ILE A 18 -17.39 -8.00 14.46
N ASP A 19 -17.26 -8.55 15.67
CA ASP A 19 -18.40 -8.83 16.56
C ASP A 19 -19.20 -7.56 16.92
N CYS A 20 -18.52 -6.40 16.97
CA CYS A 20 -19.15 -5.10 17.20
C CYS A 20 -19.33 -4.24 15.95
N ALA A 21 -19.20 -4.83 14.75
CA ALA A 21 -19.33 -4.19 13.44
C ALA A 21 -18.42 -2.95 13.21
N ALA A 22 -17.33 -2.82 13.97
CA ALA A 22 -16.30 -1.81 13.76
C ALA A 22 -15.46 -2.13 12.51
N VAL A 23 -15.16 -3.41 12.28
CA VAL A 23 -14.56 -3.95 11.04
C VAL A 23 -15.64 -4.64 10.22
N ILE A 24 -15.69 -4.35 8.92
CA ILE A 24 -16.63 -4.91 7.96
C ILE A 24 -15.83 -5.55 6.81
N PRO A 25 -15.52 -6.86 6.88
CA PRO A 25 -14.75 -7.54 5.86
C PRO A 25 -15.42 -7.50 4.50
N LEU A 26 -14.64 -7.25 3.45
CA LEU A 26 -15.13 -7.21 2.09
C LEU A 26 -15.13 -8.60 1.47
N GLU A 27 -16.31 -9.11 1.16
CA GLU A 27 -16.45 -10.38 0.46
C GLU A 27 -16.03 -10.26 -1.01
N THR A 28 -15.08 -11.09 -1.38
CA THR A 28 -14.55 -11.16 -2.75
C THR A 28 -14.55 -12.59 -3.29
N TYR A 29 -14.57 -12.73 -4.61
CA TYR A 29 -14.20 -13.96 -5.30
C TYR A 29 -12.99 -13.71 -6.20
N LYS A 30 -12.12 -14.72 -6.34
CA LYS A 30 -10.99 -14.66 -7.26
C LYS A 30 -11.44 -15.03 -8.67
N TYR A 31 -11.03 -14.25 -9.66
CA TYR A 31 -11.21 -14.62 -11.05
C TYR A 31 -10.20 -15.69 -11.43
N LYS A 32 -10.70 -16.83 -11.93
CA LYS A 32 -9.90 -17.95 -12.37
C LYS A 32 -9.85 -17.93 -13.89
N SER A 33 -8.76 -17.42 -14.46
CA SER A 33 -8.51 -17.45 -15.90
C SER A 33 -7.84 -18.77 -16.31
N ILE A 34 -8.15 -19.27 -17.50
CA ILE A 34 -7.40 -20.35 -18.17
C ILE A 34 -6.06 -19.81 -18.71
N LYS A 35 -6.03 -18.54 -19.15
CA LYS A 35 -4.79 -17.82 -19.48
C LYS A 35 -4.16 -17.32 -18.18
N LYS A 36 -3.07 -17.95 -17.73
CA LYS A 36 -2.32 -17.48 -16.56
C LYS A 36 -1.77 -16.07 -16.85
N CYS A 37 -2.29 -15.08 -16.13
CA CYS A 37 -1.60 -13.81 -15.95
C CYS A 37 -0.73 -13.99 -14.71
N PHE A 38 0.51 -14.42 -14.90
CA PHE A 38 1.33 -15.01 -13.83
C PHE A 38 1.59 -14.06 -12.66
N ASP A 39 1.50 -12.75 -12.88
CA ASP A 39 1.89 -11.76 -11.88
C ASP A 39 0.72 -11.01 -11.24
N PHE A 40 -0.54 -11.42 -11.49
CA PHE A 40 -1.71 -10.69 -10.99
C PHE A 40 -2.73 -11.57 -10.28
N GLU A 41 -3.19 -11.11 -9.13
CA GLU A 41 -4.36 -11.62 -8.44
C GLU A 41 -5.57 -10.71 -8.68
N LEU A 42 -6.55 -11.23 -9.42
CA LEU A 42 -7.78 -10.53 -9.76
C LEU A 42 -8.90 -10.95 -8.81
N ARG A 43 -9.46 -10.00 -8.06
CA ARG A 43 -10.61 -10.19 -7.17
C ARG A 43 -11.77 -9.31 -7.55
N PHE A 44 -12.97 -9.78 -7.23
CA PHE A 44 -14.22 -9.09 -7.52
C PHE A 44 -15.07 -9.05 -6.26
N LEU A 45 -15.62 -7.89 -5.94
CA LEU A 45 -16.54 -7.76 -4.82
C LEU A 45 -17.85 -8.47 -5.12
N LYS A 46 -18.30 -9.30 -4.17
CA LYS A 46 -19.61 -9.96 -4.26
C LYS A 46 -20.76 -8.99 -3.98
N THR A 47 -20.53 -8.08 -3.04
CA THR A 47 -21.52 -7.10 -2.59
C THR A 47 -21.20 -5.72 -3.15
N THR A 48 -22.22 -4.89 -3.32
CA THR A 48 -21.99 -3.46 -3.54
C THR A 48 -21.31 -2.87 -2.32
N PHE A 49 -20.24 -2.10 -2.54
CA PHE A 49 -19.61 -1.29 -1.50
C PHE A 49 -20.68 -0.63 -0.60
N PRO A 50 -20.52 -0.65 0.73
CA PRO A 50 -21.45 0.04 1.63
C PRO A 50 -21.69 1.47 1.14
N LYS A 51 -22.95 1.90 1.03
CA LYS A 51 -23.34 3.22 0.48
C LYS A 51 -22.64 4.40 1.15
N ASN A 52 -22.03 4.22 2.33
CA ASN A 52 -21.31 5.23 3.11
C ASN A 52 -19.81 5.37 2.73
N LEU A 53 -19.27 4.50 1.86
CA LEU A 53 -17.98 4.66 1.19
C LEU A 53 -18.15 5.48 -0.11
N ILE A 54 -18.78 6.64 0.00
CA ILE A 54 -18.88 7.63 -1.09
C ILE A 54 -17.49 8.24 -1.35
N GLU A 55 -17.26 8.50 -2.65
CA GLU A 55 -16.12 9.18 -3.27
C GLU A 55 -15.55 10.33 -2.44
N TYR A 56 -14.22 10.37 -2.39
CA TYR A 56 -13.35 11.40 -1.82
C TYR A 56 -14.03 12.77 -1.64
N GLY A 57 -14.22 13.20 -0.39
CA GLY A 57 -14.88 14.45 0.01
C GLY A 57 -14.72 14.70 1.51
N PRO A 58 -15.13 15.87 2.04
CA PRO A 58 -14.92 16.23 3.44
C PRO A 58 -15.75 15.33 4.35
N LYS A 59 -15.11 14.27 4.85
CA LYS A 59 -15.60 13.45 5.96
C LYS A 59 -14.81 13.85 7.21
N ALA A 60 -15.41 13.66 8.37
CA ALA A 60 -14.66 13.67 9.62
C ALA A 60 -13.45 12.75 9.47
N ASN A 61 -12.26 13.27 9.80
CA ASN A 61 -11.01 12.54 9.68
C ASN A 61 -11.11 11.24 10.50
N PRO A 62 -11.13 10.05 9.88
CA PRO A 62 -11.36 8.79 10.60
C PRO A 62 -10.19 8.39 11.50
N PHE A 63 -9.10 9.16 11.46
CA PHE A 63 -7.89 8.93 12.25
C PHE A 63 -7.71 9.99 13.35
N ILE A 64 -8.60 10.98 13.51
CA ILE A 64 -8.52 11.96 14.61
C ILE A 64 -9.94 12.35 15.09
N PRO A 65 -10.40 11.81 16.25
CA PRO A 65 -9.88 10.60 16.88
C PRO A 65 -10.22 9.37 16.01
N TRP A 66 -9.37 8.35 16.06
CA TRP A 66 -9.72 7.04 15.49
C TRP A 66 -10.70 6.28 16.39
N ASP A 67 -11.42 5.33 15.80
CA ASP A 67 -12.25 4.38 16.54
C ASP A 67 -11.37 3.44 17.37
N ARG A 68 -11.44 3.53 18.70
CA ARG A 68 -10.62 2.73 19.62
C ARG A 68 -10.84 1.22 19.49
N ARG A 69 -11.98 0.79 18.92
CA ARG A 69 -12.24 -0.63 18.64
C ARG A 69 -11.38 -1.17 17.50
N LEU A 70 -10.82 -0.28 16.68
CA LEU A 70 -9.88 -0.62 15.61
C LEU A 70 -8.43 -0.59 16.09
N GLU A 71 -8.15 -0.06 17.28
CA GLU A 71 -6.79 0.11 17.76
C GLU A 71 -6.13 -1.23 18.06
N VAL A 72 -4.95 -1.43 17.48
CA VAL A 72 -4.09 -2.57 17.77
C VAL A 72 -3.12 -2.17 18.88
N GLN A 73 -2.29 -1.15 18.67
CA GLN A 73 -1.42 -0.60 19.70
C GLN A 73 -0.78 0.72 19.28
N ALA A 74 -0.35 1.52 20.24
CA ALA A 74 0.61 2.59 20.00
C ALA A 74 1.96 2.01 19.53
N VAL A 75 2.57 2.64 18.53
CA VAL A 75 3.93 2.32 18.06
C VAL A 75 4.94 3.20 18.81
N ASN A 76 4.64 4.49 18.92
CA ASN A 76 5.36 5.47 19.74
C ASN A 76 4.39 6.63 20.04
N ASP A 77 4.89 7.73 20.60
CA ASP A 77 4.07 8.90 20.95
C ASP A 77 3.40 9.55 19.73
N ASN A 78 3.94 9.33 18.54
CA ASN A 78 3.53 9.98 17.30
C ASN A 78 2.72 9.08 16.36
N TYR A 79 2.75 7.76 16.53
CA TYR A 79 2.12 6.80 15.61
C TYR A 79 1.39 5.67 16.34
N THR A 80 0.26 5.27 15.76
CA THR A 80 -0.59 4.17 16.24
C THR A 80 -0.91 3.21 15.11
N LEU A 81 -0.95 1.90 15.43
CA LEU A 81 -1.49 0.87 14.55
C LEU A 81 -2.97 0.69 14.81
N ILE A 82 -3.76 0.81 13.74
CA ILE A 82 -5.19 0.49 13.73
C ILE A 82 -5.51 -0.52 12.63
N LEU A 83 -6.66 -1.16 12.71
CA LEU A 83 -7.17 -2.03 11.64
C LEU A 83 -7.80 -1.21 10.51
N ASN A 84 -7.62 -1.68 9.28
CA ASN A 84 -8.44 -1.23 8.17
C ASN A 84 -9.90 -1.62 8.44
N LYS A 85 -10.81 -0.65 8.36
CA LYS A 85 -12.25 -0.84 8.58
C LYS A 85 -12.91 -1.76 7.56
N TYR A 86 -12.41 -1.79 6.33
CA TYR A 86 -12.99 -2.57 5.21
C TYR A 86 -11.95 -3.49 4.58
N PRO A 87 -11.44 -4.48 5.33
CA PRO A 87 -10.36 -5.33 4.85
C PRO A 87 -10.87 -6.40 3.88
N VAL A 88 -10.09 -6.70 2.83
CA VAL A 88 -10.25 -7.95 2.06
C VAL A 88 -9.60 -9.13 2.80
N GLN A 89 -8.51 -8.88 3.52
CA GLN A 89 -7.79 -9.84 4.35
C GLN A 89 -7.77 -9.32 5.80
N LEU A 90 -8.20 -10.14 6.77
CA LEU A 90 -8.17 -9.78 8.19
C LEU A 90 -6.74 -9.45 8.66
N GLY A 91 -6.66 -8.56 9.66
CA GLY A 91 -5.40 -8.03 10.15
C GLY A 91 -4.66 -7.14 9.15
N HIS A 92 -5.35 -6.58 8.14
CA HIS A 92 -4.83 -5.47 7.34
C HIS A 92 -4.66 -4.25 8.25
N LEU A 93 -3.41 -3.86 8.48
CA LEU A 93 -3.02 -2.79 9.40
C LEU A 93 -2.88 -1.45 8.68
N LEU A 94 -3.20 -0.38 9.40
CA LEU A 94 -2.88 1.00 9.06
C LEU A 94 -1.97 1.57 10.16
N LEU A 95 -0.82 2.11 9.78
CA LEU A 95 0.05 2.90 10.66
C LEU A 95 -0.28 4.37 10.43
N ILE A 96 -0.96 5.00 11.39
CA ILE A 96 -1.43 6.39 11.30
C ILE A 96 -0.59 7.30 12.18
N SER A 97 -0.43 8.57 11.80
CA SER A 97 0.07 9.57 12.75
C SER A 97 -1.01 9.94 13.76
N ASN A 98 -0.62 10.22 15.01
CA ASN A 98 -1.52 10.58 16.10
C ASN A 98 -2.03 12.02 15.99
N TYR A 99 -1.37 12.86 15.19
CA TYR A 99 -1.73 14.24 14.87
C TYR A 99 -1.79 14.43 13.36
N TRP A 100 -2.43 15.52 12.91
CA TRP A 100 -2.55 15.81 11.49
C TRP A 100 -1.18 15.98 10.85
N LYS A 101 -0.83 15.04 9.98
CA LYS A 101 0.18 15.20 8.94
C LYS A 101 -0.50 15.03 7.59
N PRO A 102 -0.31 15.94 6.63
CA PRO A 102 -0.92 15.79 5.30
C PRO A 102 -0.29 14.60 4.57
N GLN A 103 -1.12 13.76 3.93
CA GLN A 103 -0.68 12.58 3.17
C GLN A 103 0.24 12.98 2.00
N ASN A 104 0.01 14.16 1.41
CA ASN A 104 0.73 14.62 0.22
C ASN A 104 2.00 15.44 0.51
N SER A 105 2.46 15.52 1.76
CA SER A 105 3.79 16.09 2.05
C SER A 105 4.89 15.04 1.91
N TRP A 106 6.14 15.51 2.00
CA TRP A 106 7.32 14.66 2.15
C TRP A 106 7.17 13.67 3.31
N LEU A 107 7.72 12.46 3.12
CA LEU A 107 7.94 11.53 4.23
C LEU A 107 9.15 11.99 5.04
N SER A 108 9.08 11.79 6.35
CA SER A 108 10.14 12.15 7.28
C SER A 108 10.80 10.90 7.87
N ILE A 109 11.95 11.06 8.55
CA ILE A 109 12.64 9.93 9.18
C ILE A 109 11.76 9.22 10.21
N GLU A 110 10.90 9.96 10.92
CA GLU A 110 9.98 9.42 11.92
C GLU A 110 8.95 8.46 11.31
N ASP A 111 8.55 8.67 10.05
CA ASP A 111 7.68 7.73 9.33
C ASP A 111 8.39 6.38 9.16
N PHE A 112 9.66 6.40 8.75
CA PHE A 112 10.46 5.19 8.53
C PHE A 112 10.86 4.52 9.84
N GLU A 113 11.15 5.26 10.90
CA GLU A 113 11.38 4.71 12.24
C GLU A 113 10.14 3.97 12.78
N ALA A 114 8.95 4.54 12.56
CA ALA A 114 7.70 3.88 12.93
C ALA A 114 7.48 2.59 12.13
N ILE A 115 7.78 2.57 10.83
CA ILE A 115 7.75 1.37 9.99
C ILE A 115 8.74 0.32 10.51
N SER A 116 10.02 0.68 10.69
CA SER A 116 11.06 -0.25 11.18
C SER A 116 10.71 -0.82 12.55
N LYS A 117 10.12 -0.03 13.45
CA LYS A 117 9.66 -0.52 14.76
C LYS A 117 8.59 -1.61 14.65
N VAL A 118 7.64 -1.46 13.73
CA VAL A 118 6.63 -2.49 13.46
C VAL A 118 7.27 -3.70 12.77
N ASP A 119 8.13 -3.45 11.77
CA ASP A 119 8.84 -4.51 11.05
C ASP A 119 9.69 -5.38 11.96
N ASN A 120 10.23 -4.85 13.06
CA ASN A 120 11.00 -5.63 14.02
C ASN A 120 10.16 -6.73 14.72
N ASP A 121 8.82 -6.59 14.79
CA ASP A 121 7.91 -7.60 15.32
C ASP A 121 7.11 -8.36 14.26
N THR A 122 6.59 -7.68 13.22
CA THR A 122 5.84 -8.31 12.13
C THR A 122 6.02 -7.56 10.81
N THR A 123 6.00 -8.29 9.70
CA THR A 123 6.40 -7.76 8.38
C THR A 123 5.48 -8.20 7.26
N GLY A 124 5.72 -7.68 6.07
CA GLY A 124 5.07 -8.13 4.85
C GLY A 124 5.24 -7.13 3.72
N LEU A 125 4.12 -6.77 3.10
CA LEU A 125 4.06 -5.72 2.10
C LEU A 125 3.50 -4.45 2.74
N TRP A 126 4.39 -3.49 2.97
CA TRP A 126 4.01 -2.12 3.25
C TRP A 126 3.70 -1.37 1.97
N PHE A 127 2.74 -0.46 2.06
CA PHE A 127 2.45 0.45 0.97
C PHE A 127 1.94 1.80 1.43
N PHE A 128 2.18 2.79 0.57
CA PHE A 128 1.83 4.18 0.79
C PHE A 128 1.32 4.81 -0.51
N ASN A 129 0.28 5.63 -0.39
CA ASN A 129 -0.32 6.37 -1.51
C ASN A 129 -0.23 7.86 -1.16
N SER A 130 0.58 8.63 -1.88
CA SER A 130 0.90 10.01 -1.51
C SER A 130 -0.27 11.00 -1.58
N SER A 131 -1.24 10.77 -2.46
CA SER A 131 -2.36 11.70 -2.64
C SER A 131 -3.59 10.98 -3.17
N LYS A 132 -4.68 11.73 -3.37
CA LYS A 132 -5.88 11.21 -4.05
C LYS A 132 -5.51 10.52 -5.35
N ASP A 133 -4.71 11.18 -6.19
CA ASP A 133 -4.31 10.71 -7.51
C ASP A 133 -3.36 9.50 -7.46
N ALA A 134 -2.71 9.25 -6.32
CA ALA A 134 -1.99 8.01 -6.07
C ALA A 134 -2.89 6.88 -5.50
N GLY A 135 -4.20 7.12 -5.35
CA GLY A 135 -5.16 6.18 -4.78
C GLY A 135 -5.27 6.22 -3.26
N ALA A 136 -4.89 7.32 -2.61
CA ALA A 136 -5.10 7.50 -1.18
C ALA A 136 -6.59 7.76 -0.87
N SER A 137 -7.14 7.00 0.08
CA SER A 137 -8.55 7.16 0.49
C SER A 137 -8.76 8.26 1.53
N GLN A 138 -7.69 8.72 2.20
CA GLN A 138 -7.71 9.73 3.25
C GLN A 138 -6.54 10.71 3.08
N PRO A 139 -6.73 12.01 3.38
CA PRO A 139 -5.69 13.02 3.27
C PRO A 139 -4.78 13.10 4.51
N HIS A 140 -5.05 12.34 5.57
CA HIS A 140 -4.19 12.23 6.75
C HIS A 140 -3.16 11.11 6.54
N ARG A 141 -1.88 11.40 6.79
CA ARG A 141 -0.73 10.49 6.86
C ARG A 141 -1.09 9.11 7.43
N HIS A 142 -1.01 8.11 6.57
CA HIS A 142 -1.11 6.71 6.92
C HIS A 142 -0.35 5.83 5.94
N PHE A 143 0.27 4.79 6.49
CA PHE A 143 0.83 3.66 5.76
C PHE A 143 -0.05 2.45 5.97
N GLN A 144 0.04 1.47 5.08
CA GLN A 144 -0.75 0.26 5.15
C GLN A 144 0.17 -0.95 5.11
N LEU A 145 -0.13 -1.99 5.88
CA LEU A 145 0.63 -3.23 5.94
C LEU A 145 -0.29 -4.42 5.68
N LEU A 146 0.04 -5.18 4.63
CA LEU A 146 -0.42 -6.55 4.47
C LEU A 146 0.64 -7.50 5.01
N ARG A 147 0.39 -8.07 6.19
CA ARG A 147 1.31 -9.03 6.82
C ARG A 147 1.55 -10.24 5.92
N ARG A 148 2.81 -10.70 5.85
CA ARG A 148 3.25 -11.92 5.15
C ARG A 148 4.30 -12.64 5.99
N ASN A 149 4.15 -13.96 6.17
CA ASN A 149 5.23 -14.77 6.73
C ASN A 149 6.25 -15.15 5.63
N THR A 150 7.35 -15.77 6.05
CA THR A 150 8.47 -16.20 5.18
C THR A 150 8.10 -17.24 4.12
N TYR A 151 6.97 -17.93 4.26
CA TYR A 151 6.50 -18.96 3.33
C TYR A 151 5.38 -18.45 2.41
N GLU A 152 4.86 -17.26 2.66
CA GLU A 152 3.86 -16.60 1.84
C GLU A 152 4.54 -15.75 0.77
N ASN A 153 3.99 -15.76 -0.45
CA ASN A 153 4.43 -14.81 -1.46
C ASN A 153 4.09 -13.39 -0.99
N ILE A 154 5.07 -12.48 -1.04
CA ILE A 154 4.91 -11.09 -0.57
C ILE A 154 3.79 -10.39 -1.34
N CYS A 155 3.83 -10.51 -2.67
CA CYS A 155 2.79 -10.03 -3.57
C CYS A 155 2.85 -10.76 -4.92
N PRO A 156 1.77 -10.75 -5.73
CA PRO A 156 1.75 -11.37 -7.04
C PRO A 156 2.91 -10.93 -7.95
N ARG A 157 3.30 -9.64 -7.92
CA ARG A 157 4.41 -9.09 -8.72
C ARG A 157 5.78 -9.15 -8.05
N TYR A 158 5.96 -9.94 -7.00
CA TYR A 158 7.22 -9.94 -6.25
C TYR A 158 8.44 -10.29 -7.11
N ASP A 159 8.35 -11.35 -7.91
CA ASP A 159 9.45 -11.79 -8.77
C ASP A 159 9.75 -10.78 -9.88
N TRP A 160 8.71 -10.10 -10.40
CA TRP A 160 8.87 -9.01 -11.35
C TRP A 160 9.67 -7.84 -10.75
N PHE A 161 9.34 -7.39 -9.53
CA PHE A 161 10.13 -6.35 -8.85
C PHE A 161 11.56 -6.82 -8.57
N CYS A 162 11.77 -8.08 -8.21
CA CYS A 162 13.12 -8.63 -8.03
C CYS A 162 13.92 -8.62 -9.35
N SER A 163 13.27 -8.87 -10.48
CA SER A 163 13.91 -8.79 -11.81
C SER A 163 14.33 -7.36 -12.17
N LEU A 164 13.53 -6.35 -11.80
CA LEU A 164 13.88 -4.94 -11.98
C LEU A 164 15.10 -4.56 -11.15
N LEU A 165 15.13 -4.98 -9.89
CA LEU A 165 16.25 -4.73 -8.98
C LEU A 165 17.57 -5.34 -9.49
N ASN A 166 17.49 -6.53 -10.10
CA ASN A 166 18.64 -7.24 -10.63
C ASN A 166 19.01 -6.85 -12.09
N ASN A 167 18.34 -5.84 -12.67
CA ASN A 167 18.48 -5.46 -14.09
C ASN A 167 18.38 -6.63 -15.07
N SER A 168 17.52 -7.61 -14.78
CA SER A 168 17.34 -8.79 -15.63
C SER A 168 16.50 -8.43 -16.87
N GLU A 169 16.96 -8.81 -18.07
CA GLU A 169 16.31 -8.45 -19.36
C GLU A 169 14.98 -9.19 -19.64
N GLY A 170 14.51 -10.04 -18.72
CA GLY A 170 13.38 -10.93 -18.94
C GLY A 170 11.98 -10.31 -18.91
N PHE A 171 11.83 -9.04 -18.47
CA PHE A 171 10.52 -8.41 -18.28
C PHE A 171 10.48 -6.98 -18.85
N ASN A 172 10.26 -6.87 -20.16
CA ASN A 172 10.10 -5.58 -20.81
C ASN A 172 8.67 -5.05 -20.57
N SER A 173 8.52 -4.05 -19.69
CA SER A 173 7.26 -3.33 -19.48
C SER A 173 7.53 -1.83 -19.49
N ASP A 174 6.73 -1.09 -20.25
CA ASP A 174 6.83 0.38 -20.36
C ASP A 174 6.69 1.07 -18.99
N ILE A 175 6.00 0.42 -18.04
CA ILE A 175 5.80 0.93 -16.68
C ILE A 175 7.12 1.01 -15.90
N LYS A 176 8.15 0.23 -16.28
CA LYS A 176 9.48 0.26 -15.65
C LYS A 176 10.05 1.69 -15.58
N GLN A 177 9.78 2.52 -16.59
CA GLN A 177 10.31 3.88 -16.65
C GLN A 177 9.72 4.80 -15.57
N CYS A 178 8.56 4.44 -15.01
CA CYS A 178 7.90 5.18 -13.94
C CYS A 178 8.24 4.63 -12.55
N ILE A 179 9.20 3.70 -12.46
CA ILE A 179 9.57 3.01 -11.23
C ILE A 179 11.03 3.22 -10.90
N SER A 180 11.31 3.61 -9.66
CA SER A 180 12.62 3.44 -9.04
C SER A 180 12.54 2.34 -7.98
N ILE A 181 13.56 1.49 -7.89
CA ILE A 181 13.63 0.41 -6.91
C ILE A 181 15.04 0.33 -6.34
N LYS A 182 15.16 0.18 -5.02
CA LYS A 182 16.43 0.08 -4.31
C LYS A 182 16.43 -1.10 -3.34
N PRO A 183 17.57 -1.79 -3.16
CA PRO A 183 17.67 -2.89 -2.22
C PRO A 183 17.57 -2.36 -0.79
N ARG A 184 16.93 -3.12 0.09
CA ARG A 184 16.84 -2.84 1.52
C ARG A 184 17.85 -3.69 2.27
N LYS A 185 18.64 -3.06 3.14
CA LYS A 185 19.57 -3.75 4.03
C LYS A 185 18.87 -4.00 5.37
N ASN A 186 18.68 -5.25 5.76
CA ASN A 186 18.01 -5.55 7.02
C ASN A 186 19.01 -5.54 8.19
N LYS A 187 19.11 -4.41 8.90
CA LYS A 187 19.78 -4.26 10.20
C LYS A 187 18.97 -3.29 11.08
N LEU A 188 18.43 -3.80 12.19
CA LEU A 188 17.45 -3.14 13.10
C LEU A 188 17.52 -1.60 13.14
N ASP A 189 18.64 -1.00 13.59
CA ASP A 189 18.74 0.45 13.80
C ASP A 189 19.18 1.25 12.55
N ILE A 190 19.84 0.59 11.59
CA ILE A 190 20.35 1.21 10.37
C ILE A 190 19.25 1.29 9.30
N ASP A 191 18.26 0.42 9.40
CA ASP A 191 17.22 0.22 8.40
C ASP A 191 16.34 1.46 8.15
N ALA A 192 15.91 2.18 9.21
CA ALA A 192 15.07 3.37 9.04
C ALA A 192 15.80 4.50 8.28
N HIS A 193 17.07 4.73 8.62
CA HIS A 193 17.92 5.73 7.95
C HIS A 193 18.22 5.33 6.50
N ASP A 194 18.52 4.05 6.25
CA ASP A 194 18.76 3.52 4.91
C ASP A 194 17.50 3.61 4.03
N LEU A 195 16.32 3.31 4.58
CA LEU A 195 15.03 3.48 3.89
C LEU A 195 14.76 4.94 3.57
N PHE A 196 14.97 5.84 4.52
CA PHE A 196 14.76 7.28 4.31
C PHE A 196 15.74 7.85 3.28
N ASN A 197 17.00 7.43 3.31
CA ASN A 197 18.00 7.81 2.30
C ASN A 197 17.65 7.25 0.91
N SER A 198 17.18 6.00 0.85
CA SER A 198 16.68 5.40 -0.39
C SER A 198 15.51 6.20 -0.93
N TYR A 199 14.52 6.53 -0.09
CA TYR A 199 13.39 7.39 -0.44
C TYR A 199 13.87 8.73 -1.03
N LYS A 200 14.69 9.50 -0.31
CA LYS A 200 15.22 10.79 -0.82
C LYS A 200 15.91 10.64 -2.18
N SER A 201 16.73 9.60 -2.35
CA SER A 201 17.43 9.37 -3.62
C SER A 201 16.47 9.01 -4.76
N MET A 202 15.40 8.22 -4.49
CA MET A 202 14.36 7.93 -5.49
C MET A 202 13.56 9.18 -5.86
N MET A 203 13.29 10.08 -4.91
CA MET A 203 12.59 11.33 -5.21
C MET A 203 13.36 12.20 -6.22
N ILE A 204 14.69 12.29 -6.05
CA ILE A 204 15.58 13.01 -6.97
C ILE A 204 15.67 12.28 -8.32
N GLU A 205 15.92 10.97 -8.30
CA GLU A 205 16.05 10.12 -9.50
C GLU A 205 14.81 10.18 -10.40
N MET A 206 13.63 10.29 -9.80
CA MET A 206 12.33 10.31 -10.48
C MET A 206 11.78 11.73 -10.72
N ASP A 207 12.59 12.77 -10.49
CA ASP A 207 12.22 14.17 -10.71
C ASP A 207 10.92 14.58 -9.99
N LEU A 208 10.81 14.20 -8.71
CA LEU A 208 9.66 14.49 -7.85
C LEU A 208 9.86 15.72 -6.96
N GLY A 209 10.95 16.47 -7.19
CA GLY A 209 11.35 17.62 -6.38
C GLY A 209 12.38 17.28 -5.30
N ASN A 210 12.74 18.28 -4.52
CA ASN A 210 13.75 18.24 -3.47
C ASN A 210 13.12 18.65 -2.13
N ILE A 211 13.23 17.77 -1.14
CA ILE A 211 12.72 17.97 0.22
C ILE A 211 13.18 19.28 0.90
N ASN A 212 14.33 19.83 0.49
CA ASN A 212 14.88 21.06 1.04
C ASN A 212 14.39 22.33 0.32
N ASN A 213 13.84 22.20 -0.89
CA ASN A 213 13.52 23.35 -1.75
C ASN A 213 12.03 23.45 -2.10
N ASP A 214 11.32 22.32 -2.11
CA ASP A 214 9.92 22.23 -2.50
C ASP A 214 9.04 21.93 -1.28
N ASP A 215 7.88 22.57 -1.17
CA ASP A 215 6.96 22.36 -0.04
C ASP A 215 6.42 20.92 0.04
N LYS A 216 6.32 20.26 -1.11
CA LYS A 216 5.79 18.90 -1.26
C LYS A 216 6.28 18.26 -2.56
N PRO A 217 6.16 16.93 -2.70
CA PRO A 217 6.43 16.23 -3.96
C PRO A 217 5.66 16.81 -5.15
N LEU A 218 6.34 16.94 -6.29
CA LEU A 218 5.81 17.56 -7.52
C LEU A 218 4.77 16.69 -8.24
N LYS A 219 4.88 15.37 -8.13
CA LYS A 219 3.91 14.42 -8.71
C LYS A 219 3.43 13.42 -7.66
N PRO A 220 2.20 12.91 -7.80
CA PRO A 220 1.73 11.76 -7.05
C PRO A 220 2.64 10.55 -7.25
N TYR A 221 2.82 9.76 -6.21
CA TYR A 221 3.54 8.50 -6.23
C TYR A 221 2.96 7.47 -5.26
N ASN A 222 3.25 6.21 -5.53
CA ASN A 222 3.12 5.10 -4.58
C ASN A 222 4.49 4.69 -4.04
N LEU A 223 4.51 4.16 -2.82
CA LEU A 223 5.63 3.35 -2.33
C LEU A 223 5.15 1.94 -2.01
N LEU A 224 6.02 0.98 -2.29
CA LEU A 224 5.95 -0.40 -1.85
C LEU A 224 7.24 -0.70 -1.08
N ILE A 225 7.12 -1.26 0.13
CA ILE A 225 8.29 -1.60 0.95
C ILE A 225 8.13 -3.06 1.39
N THR A 226 9.21 -3.82 1.26
CA THR A 226 9.32 -5.21 1.70
C THR A 226 10.59 -5.35 2.54
N GLU A 227 10.86 -6.54 3.05
CA GLU A 227 12.13 -6.81 3.74
C GLU A 227 13.36 -6.74 2.83
N LYS A 228 13.18 -6.85 1.51
CA LYS A 228 14.30 -6.94 0.56
C LYS A 228 14.50 -5.69 -0.28
N TRP A 229 13.46 -4.88 -0.46
CA TRP A 229 13.51 -3.72 -1.35
C TRP A 229 12.46 -2.67 -0.97
N ILE A 230 12.73 -1.46 -1.42
CA ILE A 230 11.77 -0.35 -1.48
C ILE A 230 11.62 0.07 -2.95
N SER A 231 10.38 0.32 -3.37
CA SER A 231 10.07 0.78 -4.73
C SER A 231 9.13 1.98 -4.70
N LEU A 232 9.46 2.98 -5.51
CA LEU A 232 8.65 4.15 -5.79
C LEU A 232 8.06 4.03 -7.19
N ILE A 233 6.78 4.39 -7.34
CA ILE A 233 6.07 4.39 -8.63
C ILE A 233 5.42 5.76 -8.83
N ILE A 234 5.77 6.49 -9.88
CA ILE A 234 5.10 7.75 -10.27
C ILE A 234 3.66 7.45 -10.69
N ARG A 235 2.73 8.36 -10.36
CA ARG A 235 1.30 8.26 -10.67
C ARG A 235 0.79 9.54 -11.31
N SER A 236 -0.14 9.40 -12.24
CA SER A 236 -0.83 10.54 -12.89
C SER A 236 -2.28 10.70 -12.43
N LYS A 237 -2.99 9.60 -12.16
CA LYS A 237 -4.37 9.58 -11.66
C LYS A 237 -4.68 8.26 -10.94
N ASP A 238 -5.75 8.21 -10.15
CA ASP A 238 -6.08 7.06 -9.31
C ASP A 238 -6.97 6.02 -9.99
N ARG A 239 -7.49 6.30 -11.18
CA ARG A 239 -8.49 5.45 -11.85
C ARG A 239 -8.25 5.33 -13.36
N ALA A 240 -8.52 4.15 -13.88
CA ALA A 240 -8.63 3.88 -15.31
C ALA A 240 -9.60 2.71 -15.54
N HIS A 241 -10.39 2.76 -16.61
CA HIS A 241 -11.30 1.67 -17.01
C HIS A 241 -12.21 1.16 -15.89
N GLY A 242 -12.67 2.09 -15.04
CA GLY A 242 -13.53 1.77 -13.90
C GLY A 242 -12.84 1.05 -12.72
N PHE A 243 -11.53 0.83 -12.77
CA PHE A 243 -10.73 0.35 -11.65
C PHE A 243 -10.16 1.51 -10.84
N GLY A 244 -10.20 1.40 -9.51
CA GLY A 244 -9.39 2.23 -8.61
C GLY A 244 -8.03 1.59 -8.42
N ILE A 245 -6.97 2.31 -8.75
CA ILE A 245 -5.59 1.85 -8.71
C ILE A 245 -4.82 2.62 -7.64
N ASN A 246 -4.36 1.89 -6.64
CA ASN A 246 -3.41 2.36 -5.63
C ASN A 246 -2.12 1.52 -5.73
N ALA A 247 -1.22 1.64 -4.74
CA ALA A 247 0.02 0.88 -4.71
C ALA A 247 -0.17 -0.65 -4.88
N LEU A 248 -1.26 -1.22 -4.36
CA LEU A 248 -1.52 -2.66 -4.48
C LEU A 248 -1.79 -3.10 -5.92
N GLY A 249 -2.32 -2.22 -6.79
CA GLY A 249 -2.45 -2.49 -8.22
C GLY A 249 -1.10 -2.79 -8.87
N PHE A 250 -0.07 -2.01 -8.51
CA PHE A 250 1.31 -2.23 -8.96
C PHE A 250 1.98 -3.41 -8.25
N ALA A 251 1.52 -3.81 -7.08
CA ALA A 251 1.92 -5.07 -6.44
C ALA A 251 1.23 -6.31 -7.07
N GLY A 252 0.32 -6.10 -8.01
CA GLY A 252 -0.40 -7.15 -8.74
C GLY A 252 -1.76 -7.52 -8.18
N TYR A 253 -2.29 -6.77 -7.20
CA TYR A 253 -3.64 -6.99 -6.67
C TYR A 253 -4.63 -6.05 -7.35
N PHE A 254 -5.57 -6.61 -8.12
CA PHE A 254 -6.68 -5.86 -8.70
C PHE A 254 -7.98 -6.21 -7.99
N LEU A 255 -8.74 -5.17 -7.65
CA LEU A 255 -10.07 -5.29 -7.10
C LEU A 255 -11.10 -4.70 -8.06
N GLY A 256 -11.79 -5.58 -8.78
CA GLY A 256 -12.93 -5.26 -9.62
C GLY A 256 -14.19 -4.96 -8.82
N THR A 257 -14.95 -3.99 -9.31
CA THR A 257 -16.27 -3.59 -8.82
C THR A 257 -17.28 -3.66 -9.95
N LYS A 258 -18.56 -3.37 -9.69
CA LYS A 258 -19.58 -3.27 -10.75
C LYS A 258 -19.28 -2.20 -11.80
N ARG A 259 -18.44 -1.21 -11.49
CA ARG A 259 -18.04 -0.13 -12.42
C ARG A 259 -16.83 -0.52 -13.28
N SER A 260 -16.16 -1.61 -12.96
CA SER A 260 -14.90 -1.99 -13.59
C SER A 260 -15.14 -2.62 -14.96
N ASP A 261 -14.36 -2.20 -15.95
CA ASP A 261 -14.43 -2.73 -17.31
C ASP A 261 -13.69 -4.08 -17.39
N ILE A 262 -14.47 -5.14 -17.26
CA ILE A 262 -13.92 -6.51 -17.18
C ILE A 262 -13.53 -7.02 -18.56
N GLU A 263 -14.20 -6.55 -19.60
CA GLU A 263 -13.87 -6.90 -20.98
C GLU A 263 -12.49 -6.35 -21.34
N MET A 264 -12.21 -5.10 -20.97
CA MET A 264 -10.88 -4.50 -21.11
C MET A 264 -9.83 -5.34 -20.38
N LEU A 265 -10.05 -5.62 -19.09
CA LEU A 265 -9.11 -6.39 -18.27
C LEU A 265 -8.82 -7.78 -18.87
N ILE A 266 -9.84 -8.47 -19.37
CA ILE A 266 -9.69 -9.81 -19.97
C ILE A 266 -8.97 -9.73 -21.32
N LYS A 267 -9.28 -8.70 -22.13
CA LYS A 267 -8.77 -8.56 -23.50
C LYS A 267 -7.33 -8.06 -23.55
N PHE A 268 -7.00 -7.04 -22.75
CA PHE A 268 -5.70 -6.35 -22.80
C PHE A 268 -4.82 -6.58 -21.57
N GLY A 269 -5.38 -7.16 -20.51
CA GLY A 269 -4.65 -7.51 -19.30
C GLY A 269 -4.42 -6.33 -18.34
N PRO A 270 -3.95 -6.63 -17.11
CA PRO A 270 -3.78 -5.62 -16.05
C PRO A 270 -2.74 -4.54 -16.39
N GLU A 271 -1.66 -4.90 -17.09
CA GLU A 271 -0.60 -3.97 -17.52
C GLU A 271 -1.16 -2.79 -18.34
N SER A 272 -2.12 -3.04 -19.23
CA SER A 272 -2.75 -1.97 -20.02
C SER A 272 -3.47 -0.96 -19.14
N ILE A 273 -4.08 -1.40 -18.03
CA ILE A 273 -4.77 -0.51 -17.09
C ILE A 273 -3.76 0.33 -16.31
N LEU A 274 -2.65 -0.29 -15.90
CA LEU A 274 -1.60 0.37 -15.12
C LEU A 274 -0.88 1.45 -15.94
N LYS A 275 -0.67 1.25 -17.25
CA LYS A 275 -0.09 2.26 -18.15
C LYS A 275 -0.90 3.55 -18.20
N ASP A 276 -2.21 3.46 -18.03
CA ASP A 276 -3.08 4.62 -18.09
C ASP A 276 -3.05 5.47 -16.81
N VAL A 277 -2.40 5.03 -15.73
CA VAL A 277 -2.40 5.72 -14.41
C VAL A 277 -1.02 6.14 -13.93
N ILE A 278 -0.02 6.05 -14.79
CA ILE A 278 1.36 6.52 -14.58
C ILE A 278 1.62 7.82 -15.36
#